data_AF-A0AAW6T5F2-F1
#
_entry.id   AF-A0AAW6T5F2-F1
#
_cell.length_a   1.000
_cell.length_b   1.000
_cell.length_c   1.000
_cell.angle_alpha   90.00
_cell.angle_beta   90.00
_cell.angle_gamma   90.00
#
_symmetry.space_group_name_H-M   'P 1'
#
loop_
_entity.id
_entity.type
_entity.pdbx_description
1 polymer ?
#
loop_
_entity_poly.entity_id
_entity_poly.type
_entity_poly.pdbx_seq_one_letter_code
_entity_poly.pdbx_strand_id
1 'polypeptide(L)'
;MPTLSRRSLLAGAGAVGVAAVATAVVVGAPRSPSASTASDPATVPEVQRELVRSRFAPHVGDTFVFEAEGRSASLVLDAIDDVAPVVEPDDEHRFNLLFTPAGGELPAAVYRVRHPDAGDAWLFVSSVGTGGSTRHQALVVSAA
;
A
#
# COMPACT_ATOMS: atom_id res chain seq x y z
N MET A 1 -9.26 26.72 -18.20
CA MET A 1 -8.00 26.45 -17.48
C MET A 1 -8.12 27.01 -16.05
N PRO A 2 -8.68 26.27 -15.08
CA PRO A 2 -8.75 26.74 -13.70
C PRO A 2 -7.54 26.25 -12.88
N THR A 3 -6.68 27.17 -12.47
CA THR A 3 -5.63 26.95 -11.46
C THR A 3 -6.23 27.20 -10.07
N LEU A 4 -6.40 26.14 -9.28
CA LEU A 4 -6.88 26.24 -7.90
C LEU A 4 -5.74 26.54 -6.94
N SER A 5 -5.76 27.77 -6.44
CA SER A 5 -4.91 28.35 -5.41
C SER A 5 -5.14 27.66 -4.06
N ARG A 6 -4.07 27.11 -3.45
CA ARG A 6 -4.06 26.55 -2.10
C ARG A 6 -3.34 27.52 -1.18
N ARG A 7 -4.06 28.19 -0.27
CA ARG A 7 -3.54 28.71 1.01
C ARG A 7 -4.62 29.51 1.74
N SER A 8 -5.21 28.91 2.76
CA SER A 8 -5.88 29.63 3.86
C SER A 8 -6.21 28.64 4.97
N LEU A 9 -5.34 28.52 5.97
CA LEU A 9 -5.72 28.12 7.33
C LEU A 9 -4.81 28.88 8.29
N LEU A 10 -5.29 30.06 8.72
CA LEU A 10 -4.73 30.81 9.82
C LEU A 10 -5.87 30.94 10.85
N ALA A 11 -6.00 29.92 11.70
CA ALA A 11 -6.93 29.92 12.83
C ALA A 11 -6.14 30.37 14.06
N GLY A 12 -6.51 31.55 14.56
CA GLY A 12 -5.87 32.20 15.71
C GLY A 12 -6.57 31.92 17.04
N ALA A 13 -6.17 32.76 18.01
CA ALA A 13 -6.66 32.95 19.39
C ALA A 13 -6.31 31.81 20.37
N GLY A 14 -5.68 32.03 21.53
CA GLY A 14 -5.51 33.23 22.35
C GLY A 14 -6.21 33.01 23.69
N ALA A 15 -5.48 33.05 24.82
CA ALA A 15 -6.00 33.47 26.13
C ALA A 15 -4.88 33.58 27.16
N VAL A 16 -4.89 34.72 27.85
CA VAL A 16 -4.05 35.13 28.98
C VAL A 16 -4.82 34.81 30.29
N GLY A 17 -4.14 34.41 31.36
CA GLY A 17 -4.75 34.25 32.69
C GLY A 17 -3.71 34.22 33.83
N VAL A 18 -3.96 35.00 34.88
CA VAL A 18 -3.00 35.46 35.90
C VAL A 18 -3.10 34.67 37.23
N ALA A 19 -1.92 34.41 37.83
CA ALA A 19 -1.47 34.06 39.19
C ALA A 19 -2.43 33.64 40.35
N ALA A 20 -1.96 32.62 41.11
CA ALA A 20 -2.08 32.54 42.58
C ALA A 20 -0.88 31.76 43.18
N VAL A 21 -0.36 32.20 44.34
CA VAL A 21 0.87 31.72 45.02
C VAL A 21 0.53 30.70 46.11
N ALA A 22 1.24 29.56 46.18
CA ALA A 22 1.38 28.73 47.38
C ALA A 22 2.65 27.84 47.30
N THR A 23 3.29 27.63 48.45
CA THR A 23 4.63 27.09 48.67
C THR A 23 4.73 25.56 48.71
N ALA A 24 5.88 25.06 48.21
CA ALA A 24 6.69 23.93 48.66
C ALA A 24 6.53 22.52 48.02
N VAL A 25 7.72 21.94 47.76
CA VAL A 25 8.15 20.52 47.67
C VAL A 25 8.27 19.86 46.27
N VAL A 26 9.54 19.79 45.81
CA VAL A 26 10.30 18.67 45.21
C VAL A 26 9.70 17.86 44.03
N VAL A 27 10.44 17.96 42.91
CA VAL A 27 10.71 16.96 41.86
C VAL A 27 9.57 16.56 40.91
N GLY A 28 9.73 17.01 39.67
CA GLY A 28 9.06 16.46 38.50
C GLY A 28 9.30 17.36 37.29
N ALA A 29 10.33 17.06 36.50
CA ALA A 29 10.61 17.78 35.26
C ALA A 29 9.36 17.83 34.36
N PRO A 30 9.07 18.95 33.68
CA PRO A 30 7.95 19.04 32.76
C PRO A 30 8.17 18.06 31.60
N ARG A 31 7.30 17.06 31.49
CA ARG A 31 7.21 16.20 30.32
C ARG A 31 6.70 17.07 29.17
N SER A 32 7.60 17.45 28.28
CA SER A 32 7.25 18.03 26.98
C SER A 32 6.27 17.10 26.26
N PRO A 33 5.10 17.58 25.80
CA PRO A 33 4.32 16.83 24.83
C PRO A 33 5.12 16.80 23.53
N SER A 34 5.77 15.67 23.26
CA SER A 34 6.40 15.41 21.97
C SER A 34 5.31 15.34 20.90
N ALA A 35 5.39 16.33 20.01
CA ALA A 35 5.03 16.36 18.61
C ALA A 35 3.94 15.37 18.13
N SER A 36 2.86 15.96 17.63
CA SER A 36 2.05 15.40 16.57
C SER A 36 2.93 14.71 15.54
N THR A 37 2.84 13.37 15.46
CA THR A 37 3.19 12.62 14.26
C THR A 37 2.26 13.08 13.16
N ALA A 38 2.69 14.13 12.44
CA ALA A 38 2.21 14.41 11.12
C ALA A 38 2.43 13.14 10.30
N SER A 39 1.35 12.61 9.74
CA SER A 39 1.38 11.50 8.80
C SER A 39 2.38 11.83 7.70
N ASP A 40 3.53 11.16 7.76
CA ASP A 40 4.57 11.21 6.75
C ASP A 40 3.92 10.77 5.43
N PRO A 41 4.02 11.54 4.33
CA PRO A 41 3.49 11.14 3.04
C PRO A 41 4.14 9.83 2.61
N ALA A 42 3.39 8.73 2.72
CA ALA A 42 3.62 7.41 2.13
C ALA A 42 5.01 7.23 1.48
N THR A 43 6.05 7.13 2.30
CA THR A 43 7.36 6.63 1.86
C THR A 43 7.13 5.19 1.45
N VAL A 44 7.02 4.93 0.14
CA VAL A 44 7.06 3.57 -0.40
C VAL A 44 8.39 2.97 0.06
N PRO A 45 8.40 1.96 0.94
CA PRO A 45 9.65 1.48 1.53
C PRO A 45 10.60 0.95 0.46
N GLU A 46 11.86 1.28 0.69
CA GLU A 46 13.09 0.95 -0.02
C GLU A 46 13.14 -0.49 -0.54
N VAL A 47 13.54 -0.61 -1.81
CA VAL A 47 13.80 -1.85 -2.57
C VAL A 47 12.55 -2.64 -2.97
N GLN A 48 11.79 -2.11 -3.94
CA GLN A 48 11.04 -2.99 -4.84
C GLN A 48 12.06 -3.87 -5.56
N ARG A 49 12.11 -5.16 -5.19
CA ARG A 49 12.83 -6.14 -5.99
C ARG A 49 12.21 -6.18 -7.38
N GLU A 50 13.05 -6.41 -8.37
CA GLU A 50 12.65 -6.50 -9.77
C GLU A 50 11.43 -7.40 -9.95
N LEU A 51 10.43 -6.88 -10.67
CA LEU A 51 9.17 -7.57 -10.91
C LEU A 51 9.29 -8.34 -12.22
N VAL A 52 9.84 -9.54 -12.14
CA VAL A 52 10.02 -10.43 -13.31
C VAL A 52 9.13 -11.66 -13.23
N ARG A 53 8.68 -12.17 -14.38
CA ARG A 53 7.75 -13.32 -14.49
C ARG A 53 8.31 -14.56 -13.80
N SER A 54 9.58 -14.89 -14.04
CA SER A 54 10.29 -16.03 -13.46
C SER A 54 10.31 -16.05 -11.92
N ARG A 55 10.10 -14.90 -11.27
CA ARG A 55 10.00 -14.80 -9.82
C ARG A 55 8.66 -15.29 -9.28
N PHE A 56 7.59 -15.19 -10.07
CA PHE A 56 6.23 -15.58 -9.66
C PHE A 56 5.83 -16.94 -10.23
N ALA A 57 6.36 -17.33 -11.39
CA ALA A 57 5.99 -18.57 -12.08
C ALA A 57 6.12 -19.85 -11.23
N PRO A 58 7.17 -20.03 -10.40
CA PRO A 58 7.27 -21.19 -9.50
C PRO A 58 6.20 -21.24 -8.41
N HIS A 59 5.51 -20.13 -8.15
CA HIS A 59 4.57 -19.94 -7.05
C HIS A 59 3.11 -19.90 -7.51
N VAL A 60 2.82 -20.36 -8.72
CA VAL A 60 1.43 -20.58 -9.15
C VAL A 60 0.83 -21.69 -8.29
N GLY A 61 -0.31 -21.39 -7.67
CA GLY A 61 -0.97 -22.21 -6.65
C GLY A 61 -0.63 -21.83 -5.21
N ASP A 62 0.40 -21.00 -4.98
CA ASP A 62 0.78 -20.56 -3.63
C ASP A 62 -0.07 -19.39 -3.14
N THR A 63 -0.10 -19.20 -1.81
CA THR A 63 -0.83 -18.12 -1.16
C THR A 63 0.05 -16.90 -0.92
N PHE A 64 -0.40 -15.75 -1.39
CA PHE A 64 0.21 -14.45 -1.18
C PHE A 64 -0.60 -13.62 -0.17
N VAL A 65 0.09 -12.83 0.64
CA VAL A 65 -0.52 -11.90 1.59
C VAL A 65 -0.53 -10.49 1.01
N PHE A 66 -1.71 -9.88 0.96
CA PHE A 66 -1.94 -8.52 0.47
C PHE A 66 -2.24 -7.62 1.65
N GLU A 67 -1.49 -6.52 1.79
CA GLU A 67 -1.62 -5.56 2.89
C GLU A 67 -1.82 -4.14 2.33
N ALA A 68 -2.88 -3.45 2.75
CA ALA A 68 -3.11 -2.03 2.45
C ALA A 68 -3.98 -1.37 3.53
N GLU A 69 -3.61 -0.17 3.98
CA GLU A 69 -4.43 0.65 4.90
C GLU A 69 -4.92 -0.10 6.17
N GLY A 70 -4.08 -0.96 6.74
CA GLY A 70 -4.43 -1.76 7.91
C GLY A 70 -5.36 -2.96 7.62
N ARG A 71 -5.67 -3.22 6.35
CA ARG A 71 -6.38 -4.42 5.89
C ARG A 71 -5.36 -5.44 5.38
N SER A 72 -5.64 -6.71 5.64
CA SER A 72 -4.89 -7.83 5.10
C SER A 72 -5.83 -8.87 4.50
N ALA A 73 -5.44 -9.45 3.37
CA ALA A 73 -6.15 -10.54 2.73
C ALA A 73 -5.15 -11.57 2.18
N SER A 74 -5.58 -12.83 2.12
CA SER A 74 -4.82 -13.91 1.50
C SER A 74 -5.46 -14.27 0.17
N LEU A 75 -4.65 -14.33 -0.88
CA LEU A 75 -5.08 -14.71 -2.22
C LEU A 75 -4.14 -15.75 -2.81
N VAL A 76 -4.70 -16.66 -3.59
CA VAL A 76 -3.92 -17.69 -4.29
C VAL A 76 -3.54 -17.17 -5.66
N LEU A 77 -2.26 -17.26 -6.05
CA LEU A 77 -1.83 -16.96 -7.41
C LEU A 77 -2.34 -18.07 -8.33
N ASP A 78 -3.38 -17.79 -9.11
CA ASP A 78 -4.07 -18.76 -9.96
C ASP A 78 -3.36 -18.94 -11.31
N ALA A 79 -2.92 -17.84 -11.90
CA ALA A 79 -2.28 -17.86 -13.22
C ALA A 79 -1.38 -16.62 -13.44
N ILE A 80 -0.51 -16.75 -14.44
CA ILE A 80 0.27 -15.66 -15.01
C ILE A 80 -0.02 -15.61 -16.50
N ASP A 81 -0.57 -14.47 -16.96
CA ASP A 81 -1.00 -14.29 -18.35
C ASP A 81 -0.16 -13.23 -19.05
N ASP A 82 0.02 -13.37 -20.36
CA ASP A 82 0.63 -12.32 -21.17
C ASP A 82 -0.31 -11.10 -21.30
N VAL A 83 0.27 -9.90 -21.38
CA VAL A 83 -0.51 -8.67 -21.53
C VAL A 83 -0.84 -8.44 -23.01
N ALA A 84 -2.11 -8.58 -23.38
CA ALA A 84 -2.56 -8.29 -24.74
C ALA A 84 -2.39 -6.79 -25.12
N PRO A 85 -2.05 -6.47 -26.38
CA PRO A 85 -1.58 -7.41 -27.41
C PRO A 85 -0.21 -7.98 -27.04
N VAL A 86 -0.03 -9.29 -27.23
CA VAL A 86 1.22 -10.00 -26.95
C VAL A 86 2.28 -9.50 -27.92
N VAL A 87 3.30 -8.83 -27.38
CA VAL A 87 4.47 -8.37 -28.15
C VAL A 87 5.50 -9.49 -28.22
N GLU A 88 5.75 -10.12 -27.08
CA GLU A 88 6.60 -11.30 -26.92
C GLU A 88 5.88 -12.29 -25.99
N PRO A 89 5.77 -13.58 -26.34
CA PRO A 89 5.22 -14.59 -25.45
C PRO A 89 6.16 -14.80 -24.27
N ASP A 90 5.60 -15.03 -23.09
CA ASP A 90 6.38 -15.24 -21.86
C ASP A 90 7.30 -14.06 -21.47
N ASP A 91 6.94 -12.83 -21.86
CA ASP A 91 7.71 -11.61 -21.54
C ASP A 91 7.95 -11.51 -20.02
N GLU A 92 9.23 -11.48 -19.65
CA GLU A 92 9.66 -11.44 -18.25
C GLU A 92 9.28 -10.13 -17.55
N HIS A 93 9.08 -9.03 -18.28
CA HIS A 93 8.86 -7.70 -17.75
C HIS A 93 7.44 -7.17 -18.00
N ARG A 94 6.61 -7.92 -18.74
CA ARG A 94 5.23 -7.53 -19.08
C ARG A 94 4.26 -8.70 -19.00
N PHE A 95 3.64 -8.86 -17.84
CA PHE A 95 2.71 -9.95 -17.55
C PHE A 95 1.59 -9.51 -16.59
N ASN A 96 0.53 -10.30 -16.52
CA ASN A 96 -0.55 -10.17 -15.57
C ASN A 96 -0.46 -11.27 -14.53
N LEU A 97 -0.62 -10.92 -13.26
CA LEU A 97 -0.82 -11.88 -12.19
C LEU A 97 -2.31 -11.98 -11.90
N LEU A 98 -2.87 -13.18 -11.97
CA LEU A 98 -4.26 -13.46 -11.66
C LEU A 98 -4.36 -14.18 -10.32
N PHE A 99 -5.11 -13.61 -9.41
CA PHE A 99 -5.29 -14.12 -8.06
C PHE A 99 -6.75 -14.51 -7.83
N THR A 100 -6.96 -15.62 -7.12
CA THR A 100 -8.28 -16.04 -6.65
C THR A 100 -8.40 -15.68 -5.17
N PRO A 101 -9.47 -14.96 -4.75
CA PRO A 101 -9.65 -14.63 -3.34
C PRO A 101 -9.90 -15.89 -2.52
N ALA A 102 -9.16 -16.07 -1.42
CA ALA A 102 -9.45 -17.11 -0.42
C ALA A 102 -10.58 -16.70 0.55
N GLY A 103 -11.03 -15.44 0.48
CA GLY A 103 -12.17 -14.90 1.21
C GLY A 103 -12.34 -13.39 0.96
N GLY A 104 -13.60 -12.96 0.78
CA GLY A 104 -13.95 -11.56 0.55
C GLY A 104 -13.45 -10.98 -0.78
N GLU A 105 -13.94 -9.80 -1.15
CA GLU A 105 -13.48 -9.06 -2.33
C GLU A 105 -12.52 -7.95 -1.90
N LEU A 106 -11.38 -7.85 -2.58
CA LEU A 106 -10.46 -6.72 -2.40
C LEU A 106 -10.86 -5.53 -3.29
N PRO A 107 -11.04 -4.32 -2.73
CA PRO A 107 -11.23 -3.14 -3.56
C PRO A 107 -9.98 -2.83 -4.38
N ALA A 108 -10.16 -2.15 -5.50
CA ALA A 108 -9.04 -1.75 -6.34
C ALA A 108 -8.13 -0.74 -5.61
N ALA A 109 -6.86 -1.10 -5.41
CA ALA A 109 -5.88 -0.30 -4.68
C ALA A 109 -4.45 -0.81 -4.93
N VAL A 110 -3.46 -0.08 -4.43
CA VAL A 110 -2.08 -0.56 -4.35
C VAL A 110 -1.90 -1.33 -3.04
N TYR A 111 -1.49 -2.59 -3.15
CA TYR A 111 -1.23 -3.47 -2.02
C TYR A 111 0.25 -3.80 -1.93
N ARG A 112 0.76 -3.93 -0.69
CA ARG A 112 1.99 -4.66 -0.45
C ARG A 112 1.67 -6.14 -0.53
N VAL A 113 2.29 -6.83 -1.47
CA VAL A 113 2.15 -8.26 -1.71
C VAL A 113 3.38 -8.96 -1.17
N ARG A 114 3.17 -10.02 -0.38
CA ARG A 114 4.24 -10.73 0.34
C ARG A 114 4.13 -12.22 0.13
N HIS A 115 5.28 -12.85 -0.14
CA HIS A 115 5.47 -14.30 -0.19
C HIS A 115 6.83 -14.64 0.44
N PRO A 116 6.97 -15.72 1.23
CA PRO A 116 8.25 -16.08 1.84
C PRO A 116 9.39 -16.22 0.83
N ASP A 117 9.13 -16.87 -0.32
CA ASP A 117 10.16 -17.16 -1.32
C ASP A 117 10.18 -16.14 -2.46
N ALA A 118 9.01 -15.62 -2.85
CA ALA A 118 8.94 -14.60 -3.90
C ALA A 118 9.29 -13.22 -3.33
N GLY A 119 9.31 -13.03 -2.01
CA GLY A 119 9.57 -11.76 -1.35
C GLY A 119 8.41 -10.76 -1.44
N ASP A 120 8.75 -9.49 -1.28
CA ASP A 120 7.78 -8.40 -1.21
C ASP A 120 7.73 -7.60 -2.53
N ALA A 121 6.55 -7.09 -2.86
CA ALA A 121 6.28 -6.22 -4.01
C ALA A 121 5.13 -5.25 -3.69
N TRP A 122 5.06 -4.12 -4.42
CA TRP A 122 3.90 -3.23 -4.38
C TRP A 122 3.18 -3.33 -5.71
N LEU A 123 1.93 -3.81 -5.70
CA LEU A 123 1.15 -4.06 -6.91
C LEU A 123 -0.18 -3.31 -6.85
N PHE A 124 -0.55 -2.68 -7.97
CA PHE A 124 -1.94 -2.25 -8.15
C PHE A 124 -2.80 -3.47 -8.51
N VAL A 125 -3.84 -3.69 -7.73
CA VAL A 125 -4.73 -4.85 -7.85
C VAL A 125 -6.13 -4.36 -8.11
N SER A 126 -6.85 -5.03 -9.01
CA SER A 126 -8.26 -4.73 -9.30
C SER A 126 -9.06 -6.02 -9.48
N SER A 127 -10.35 -5.98 -9.14
CA SER A 127 -11.28 -7.07 -9.43
C SER A 127 -11.56 -7.15 -10.94
N VAL A 128 -11.50 -8.35 -11.50
CA VAL A 128 -11.87 -8.67 -12.89
C VAL A 128 -12.79 -9.89 -12.93
N GLY A 129 -13.70 -9.91 -13.92
CA GLY A 129 -14.72 -10.94 -14.08
C GLY A 129 -16.15 -10.42 -13.90
N THR A 130 -17.13 -11.25 -14.25
CA THR A 130 -18.56 -10.96 -14.11
C THR A 130 -19.26 -12.13 -13.41
N GLY A 131 -20.30 -11.85 -12.62
CA GLY A 131 -21.29 -12.85 -12.22
C GLY A 131 -20.82 -14.00 -11.31
N GLY A 132 -20.00 -13.73 -10.30
CA GLY A 132 -19.67 -14.71 -9.24
C GLY A 132 -18.34 -15.45 -9.40
N SER A 133 -17.55 -15.14 -10.43
CA SER A 133 -16.15 -15.56 -10.57
C SER A 133 -15.23 -14.34 -10.58
N THR A 134 -15.11 -13.68 -9.42
CA THR A 134 -14.24 -12.51 -9.27
C THR A 134 -12.80 -13.00 -9.09
N ARG A 135 -11.92 -12.62 -10.02
CA ARG A 135 -10.46 -12.74 -9.87
C ARG A 135 -9.88 -11.36 -9.59
N HIS A 136 -8.69 -11.33 -9.02
CA HIS A 136 -7.93 -10.11 -8.81
C HIS A 136 -6.75 -10.08 -9.77
N GLN A 137 -6.65 -9.03 -10.58
CA GLN A 137 -5.58 -8.86 -11.56
C GLN A 137 -4.61 -7.78 -11.10
N ALA A 138 -3.32 -8.06 -11.22
CA ALA A 138 -2.25 -7.08 -11.14
C ALA A 138 -1.45 -7.07 -12.45
N LEU A 139 -1.34 -5.90 -13.07
CA LEU A 139 -0.51 -5.69 -14.26
C LEU A 139 0.92 -5.33 -13.82
N VAL A 140 1.90 -6.06 -14.34
CA VAL A 140 3.31 -5.77 -14.16
C VAL A 140 3.89 -5.25 -15.46
N VAL A 141 4.49 -4.06 -15.39
CA VAL A 141 5.28 -3.46 -16.47
C VAL A 141 6.54 -2.85 -15.83
N SER A 142 7.69 -3.47 -16.04
CA SER A 142 8.99 -2.93 -15.61
C SER A 142 9.80 -2.45 -16.81
N ALA A 143 10.64 -1.43 -16.60
CA ALA A 143 11.68 -1.08 -17.57
C ALA A 143 12.79 -2.13 -17.50
N ALA A 144 13.08 -2.77 -18.63
CA ALA A 144 14.23 -3.65 -18.82
C ALA A 144 15.55 -2.86 -18.91
#